data_AF-A0AAN9YI95-F1
#
_entry.id   AF-A0AAN9YI95-F1
#
_cell.length_a   1.000
_cell.length_b   1.000
_cell.length_c   1.000
_cell.angle_alpha   90.00
_cell.angle_beta   90.00
_cell.angle_gamma   90.00
#
_symmetry.space_group_name_H-M   'P 1'
#
loop_
_entity.id
_entity.type
_entity.pdbx_description
1 polymer ?
#
loop_
_entity_poly.entity_id
_entity_poly.type
_entity_poly.pdbx_seq_one_letter_code
_entity_poly.pdbx_strand_id
1 'polypeptide(L)'
;MEAPRSQQEGSNNTFDLPPRDYQHDGLGQPPQASMANIGGGPDDPFEQNAALWLTYLPPNCTVRQLIRAIISVGPTGRILFCKIVRPYLPEHTWAAKVVFATRLEAQRLLAVSRCNRFIMQYQHVYVDWHRVLSTSFYAIEPITRVLIIEGPLRTVNRPGLQAFFKKKLAWFDTEEVIELGGRYDRQRACIVWRFGSWFGQAETAAAALAKEYADMVDVRYGLDPCAAPPPENFVP
;
A
#
# COMPACT_ATOMS: atom_id res chain seq x y z
N MET A 1 44.79 21.33 45.81
CA MET A 1 44.51 19.89 45.70
C MET A 1 44.46 19.60 44.21
N GLU A 2 45.63 19.39 43.60
CA GLU A 2 45.84 19.19 42.17
C GLU A 2 46.38 17.78 41.96
N ALA A 3 45.84 17.07 40.96
CA ALA A 3 46.28 15.73 40.57
C ALA A 3 47.10 15.81 39.26
N PRO A 4 48.10 14.93 39.05
CA PRO A 4 49.15 15.11 38.05
C PRO A 4 48.96 14.29 36.76
N ARG A 5 49.76 14.63 35.74
CA ARG A 5 50.05 13.86 34.51
C ARG A 5 51.18 12.84 34.74
N SER A 6 51.11 11.69 34.04
CA SER A 6 52.20 10.84 33.46
C SER A 6 51.53 9.66 32.69
N GLN A 7 51.71 9.47 31.36
CA GLN A 7 52.67 8.57 30.65
C GLN A 7 52.68 7.11 31.19
N GLN A 8 52.52 6.03 30.39
CA GLN A 8 53.41 5.44 29.37
C GLN A 8 52.70 4.15 28.82
N GLU A 9 52.69 3.76 27.55
CA GLU A 9 53.61 2.86 26.79
C GLU A 9 52.75 2.39 25.57
N GLY A 10 53.16 2.24 24.31
CA GLY A 10 54.40 1.69 23.77
C GLY A 10 54.08 0.37 23.05
N SER A 11 53.98 0.36 21.71
CA SER A 11 54.58 -0.63 20.78
C SER A 11 53.86 -0.74 19.42
N ASN A 12 54.67 -0.54 18.37
CA ASN A 12 54.41 -0.76 16.96
C ASN A 12 54.11 -2.22 16.62
N ASN A 13 53.31 -2.46 15.58
CA ASN A 13 53.55 -3.57 14.66
C ASN A 13 53.10 -3.21 13.23
N THR A 14 54.07 -3.22 12.33
CA THR A 14 53.99 -3.02 10.88
C THR A 14 54.07 -4.38 10.20
N PHE A 15 53.21 -4.69 9.22
CA PHE A 15 53.38 -5.72 8.19
C PHE A 15 52.47 -5.33 7.00
N ASP A 16 53.00 -4.70 5.95
CA ASP A 16 53.65 -5.25 4.74
C ASP A 16 52.67 -5.84 3.70
N LEU A 17 52.56 -5.13 2.57
CA LEU A 17 51.88 -5.52 1.32
C LEU A 17 52.87 -6.23 0.39
N PRO A 18 52.47 -7.25 -0.39
CA PRO A 18 53.36 -7.86 -1.38
C PRO A 18 53.33 -7.12 -2.74
N PRO A 19 54.37 -7.31 -3.57
CA PRO A 19 54.67 -6.45 -4.72
C PRO A 19 53.99 -6.90 -6.03
N ARG A 20 53.92 -5.94 -6.96
CA ARG A 20 53.52 -6.10 -8.36
C ARG A 20 54.67 -6.68 -9.18
N ASP A 21 54.41 -7.73 -9.95
CA ASP A 21 55.23 -8.12 -11.10
C ASP A 21 54.42 -7.99 -12.40
N TYR A 22 55.05 -7.39 -13.40
CA TYR A 22 54.57 -7.15 -14.76
C TYR A 22 55.61 -7.72 -15.73
N GLN A 23 55.18 -8.55 -16.70
CA GLN A 23 55.73 -8.81 -18.05
C GLN A 23 55.20 -10.16 -18.56
N HIS A 24 54.91 -10.45 -19.84
CA HIS A 24 54.56 -9.69 -21.04
C HIS A 24 54.03 -10.73 -22.09
N ASP A 25 53.25 -10.27 -23.06
CA ASP A 25 52.94 -10.83 -24.40
C ASP A 25 51.95 -11.99 -24.63
N GLY A 26 50.89 -11.65 -25.38
CA GLY A 26 49.98 -12.57 -26.08
C GLY A 26 48.90 -11.82 -26.85
N LEU A 27 49.13 -11.55 -28.13
CA LEU A 27 48.18 -10.97 -29.09
C LEU A 27 46.91 -11.84 -29.20
N GLY A 28 45.72 -11.25 -29.02
CA GLY A 28 44.45 -11.96 -29.27
C GLY A 28 43.17 -11.15 -29.02
N GLN A 29 42.63 -10.58 -30.11
CA GLN A 29 41.23 -10.16 -30.34
C GLN A 29 40.67 -8.89 -29.63
N PRO A 30 39.96 -8.01 -30.38
CA PRO A 30 39.26 -6.87 -29.81
C PRO A 30 38.04 -7.32 -29.00
N PRO A 31 37.62 -6.56 -27.96
CA PRO A 31 36.45 -6.93 -27.17
C PRO A 31 35.20 -6.84 -28.07
N GLN A 32 34.58 -8.00 -28.30
CA GLN A 32 33.25 -8.06 -28.87
C GLN A 32 32.32 -7.22 -28.00
N ALA A 33 31.63 -6.29 -28.66
CA ALA A 33 30.50 -5.57 -28.09
C ALA A 33 29.55 -6.59 -27.43
N SER A 34 29.42 -6.50 -26.11
CA SER A 34 28.39 -7.20 -25.36
C SER A 34 27.04 -6.58 -25.74
N MET A 35 26.45 -7.14 -26.79
CA MET A 35 25.03 -6.99 -27.06
C MET A 35 24.25 -7.64 -25.93
N ALA A 36 23.36 -6.84 -25.34
CA ALA A 36 22.06 -7.24 -24.81
C ALA A 36 22.00 -8.61 -24.09
N ASN A 37 21.98 -8.58 -22.77
CA ASN A 37 21.21 -9.58 -22.01
C ASN A 37 19.90 -8.93 -21.56
N ILE A 38 18.94 -8.91 -22.49
CA ILE A 38 17.52 -8.71 -22.23
C ILE A 38 17.04 -10.05 -21.68
N GLY A 39 16.76 -10.10 -20.38
CA GLY A 39 16.31 -11.33 -19.73
C GLY A 39 16.17 -11.14 -18.23
N GLY A 40 15.15 -10.38 -17.82
CA GLY A 40 14.71 -10.36 -16.42
C GLY A 40 14.33 -11.78 -16.01
N GLY A 41 15.02 -12.30 -14.99
CA GLY A 41 14.70 -13.60 -14.43
C GLY A 41 13.30 -13.63 -13.81
N PRO A 42 12.76 -14.82 -13.50
CA PRO A 42 11.43 -14.99 -12.90
C PRO A 42 11.23 -14.29 -11.54
N ASP A 43 12.30 -13.76 -10.93
CA ASP A 43 12.31 -13.12 -9.62
C ASP A 43 12.78 -11.65 -9.64
N ASP A 44 12.58 -10.92 -10.75
CA ASP A 44 12.81 -9.46 -10.74
C ASP A 44 11.80 -8.77 -9.79
N PRO A 45 12.26 -8.17 -8.66
CA PRO A 45 11.36 -7.54 -7.69
C PRO A 45 10.64 -6.31 -8.27
N PHE A 46 11.12 -5.71 -9.37
CA PHE A 46 10.45 -4.63 -10.08
C PHE A 46 9.27 -5.14 -10.92
N GLU A 47 9.39 -6.35 -11.48
CA GLU A 47 8.30 -7.02 -12.20
C GLU A 47 7.18 -7.47 -11.25
N GLN A 48 7.48 -7.64 -9.96
CA GLN A 48 6.47 -7.97 -8.95
C GLN A 48 5.94 -6.77 -8.16
N ASN A 49 6.46 -5.56 -8.38
CA ASN A 49 6.08 -4.38 -7.60
C ASN A 49 4.63 -3.93 -7.84
N ALA A 50 3.76 -4.00 -6.83
CA ALA A 50 2.37 -3.54 -6.90
C ALA A 50 2.17 -2.12 -6.33
N ALA A 51 3.23 -1.39 -6.01
CA ALA A 51 3.17 -0.03 -5.49
C ALA A 51 3.30 1.04 -6.58
N LEU A 52 2.40 2.02 -6.54
CA LEU A 52 2.38 3.19 -7.40
C LEU A 52 2.62 4.47 -6.59
N TRP A 53 3.29 5.42 -7.22
CA TRP A 53 3.44 6.79 -6.77
C TRP A 53 2.58 7.71 -7.65
N LEU A 54 1.68 8.45 -7.02
CA LEU A 54 0.78 9.37 -7.68
C LEU A 54 1.23 10.80 -7.37
N THR A 55 1.29 11.66 -8.37
CA THR A 55 1.67 13.08 -8.23
C THR A 55 0.64 14.00 -8.88
N TYR A 56 0.77 15.31 -8.63
CA TYR A 56 -0.19 16.33 -9.07
C TYR A 56 -1.61 16.09 -8.55
N LEU A 57 -1.74 15.55 -7.32
CA LEU A 57 -3.04 15.48 -6.66
C LEU A 57 -3.55 16.89 -6.31
N PRO A 58 -4.88 17.08 -6.24
CA PRO A 58 -5.44 18.33 -5.76
C PRO A 58 -4.96 18.69 -4.34
N PRO A 59 -4.78 19.99 -4.04
CA PRO A 59 -4.47 20.41 -2.67
C PRO A 59 -5.50 19.91 -1.67
N ASN A 60 -5.02 19.47 -0.49
CA ASN A 60 -5.86 18.90 0.57
C ASN A 60 -6.65 17.64 0.16
N CYS A 61 -6.20 16.93 -0.88
CA CYS A 61 -6.79 15.65 -1.28
C CYS A 61 -6.83 14.69 -0.09
N THR A 62 -7.98 14.04 0.09
CA THR A 62 -8.22 13.01 1.10
C THR A 62 -8.13 11.61 0.50
N VAL A 63 -7.87 10.60 1.33
CA VAL A 63 -7.91 9.20 0.89
C VAL A 63 -9.28 8.84 0.27
N ARG A 64 -10.39 9.34 0.84
CA ARG A 64 -11.73 9.17 0.26
C ARG A 64 -11.81 9.72 -1.16
N GLN A 65 -11.36 10.95 -1.39
CA GLN A 65 -11.41 11.57 -2.72
C GLN A 65 -10.56 10.81 -3.74
N LEU A 66 -9.35 10.41 -3.35
CA LEU A 66 -8.45 9.65 -4.22
C LEU A 66 -9.05 8.29 -4.60
N ILE A 67 -9.52 7.51 -3.61
CA ILE A 67 -10.12 6.20 -3.88
C ILE A 67 -11.36 6.33 -4.75
N ARG A 68 -12.24 7.32 -4.51
CA ARG A 68 -13.41 7.54 -5.36
C ARG A 68 -13.05 7.91 -6.80
N ALA A 69 -11.95 8.64 -7.00
CA ALA A 69 -11.44 8.91 -8.35
C ALA A 69 -10.92 7.62 -9.01
N ILE A 70 -10.23 6.75 -8.27
CA ILE A 70 -9.80 5.44 -8.77
C ILE A 70 -11.01 4.56 -9.13
N ILE A 71 -12.09 4.59 -8.34
CA ILE A 71 -13.34 3.88 -8.65
C ILE A 71 -13.96 4.41 -9.96
N SER A 72 -13.96 5.73 -10.16
CA SER A 72 -14.60 6.35 -11.33
C SER A 72 -13.97 6.03 -12.68
N VAL A 73 -12.71 5.58 -12.71
CA VAL A 73 -12.03 5.19 -13.96
C VAL A 73 -12.26 3.72 -14.34
N GLY A 74 -13.05 3.00 -13.54
CA GLY A 74 -13.40 1.60 -13.73
C GLY A 74 -12.55 0.63 -12.92
N PRO A 75 -12.72 -0.68 -13.12
CA PRO A 75 -11.98 -1.71 -12.40
C PRO A 75 -10.47 -1.57 -12.59
N THR A 76 -9.75 -1.35 -11.49
CA THR A 76 -8.29 -1.27 -11.43
C THR A 76 -7.75 -2.45 -10.64
N GLY A 77 -8.11 -2.55 -9.37
CA GLY A 77 -7.76 -3.67 -8.49
C GLY A 77 -8.03 -3.40 -7.03
N ARG A 78 -7.74 -4.37 -6.17
CA ARG A 78 -7.93 -4.22 -4.71
C ARG A 78 -6.85 -3.29 -4.17
N ILE A 79 -7.26 -2.27 -3.42
CA ILE A 79 -6.32 -1.38 -2.75
C ILE A 79 -5.99 -1.96 -1.38
N LEU A 80 -4.72 -2.27 -1.16
CA LEU A 80 -4.22 -2.79 0.11
C LEU A 80 -3.69 -1.68 1.00
N PHE A 81 -3.14 -0.63 0.41
CA PHE A 81 -2.62 0.52 1.12
C PHE A 81 -2.84 1.79 0.29
N CYS A 82 -3.28 2.86 0.94
CA CYS A 82 -3.39 4.18 0.36
C CYS A 82 -3.00 5.22 1.40
N LYS A 83 -2.05 6.09 1.05
CA LYS A 83 -1.62 7.20 1.91
C LYS A 83 -1.39 8.46 1.07
N ILE A 84 -2.03 9.55 1.48
CA ILE A 84 -1.74 10.88 0.95
C ILE A 84 -0.46 11.42 1.58
N VAL A 85 0.39 12.03 0.76
CA VAL A 85 1.63 12.68 1.14
C VAL A 85 1.52 14.16 0.80
N ARG A 86 1.66 15.01 1.82
CA ARG A 86 1.69 16.46 1.66
C ARG A 86 3.03 16.88 1.04
N PRO A 87 3.05 17.93 0.20
CA PRO A 87 4.30 18.47 -0.28
C PRO A 87 5.11 19.00 0.90
N TYR A 88 6.40 18.69 0.93
CA TYR A 88 7.32 19.15 1.97
C TYR A 88 8.14 20.37 1.53
N LEU A 89 8.24 20.61 0.21
CA LEU A 89 8.85 21.79 -0.39
C LEU A 89 7.84 22.51 -1.31
N PRO A 90 7.98 23.82 -1.53
CA PRO A 90 7.07 24.61 -2.37
C PRO A 90 6.92 24.10 -3.82
N GLU A 91 7.98 23.55 -4.40
CA GLU A 91 8.02 22.99 -5.76
C GLU A 91 7.37 21.60 -5.87
N HIS A 92 7.06 20.97 -4.74
CA HIS A 92 6.46 19.64 -4.73
C HIS A 92 4.94 19.70 -4.78
N THR A 93 4.36 18.69 -5.43
CA THR A 93 2.92 18.51 -5.49
C THR A 93 2.43 17.62 -4.36
N TRP A 94 1.14 17.70 -4.05
CA TRP A 94 0.49 16.63 -3.30
C TRP A 94 0.63 15.31 -4.05
N ALA A 95 0.91 14.26 -3.29
CA ALA A 95 1.22 12.95 -3.82
C ALA A 95 0.53 11.85 -3.02
N ALA A 96 0.58 10.61 -3.51
CA ALA A 96 0.14 9.46 -2.76
C ALA A 96 0.93 8.21 -3.09
N LYS A 97 1.06 7.34 -2.10
CA LYS A 97 1.42 5.93 -2.33
C LYS A 97 0.14 5.11 -2.35
N VAL A 98 -0.06 4.33 -3.40
CA VAL A 98 -1.14 3.33 -3.50
C VAL A 98 -0.51 1.97 -3.78
N VAL A 99 -0.92 0.95 -3.04
CA VAL A 99 -0.47 -0.43 -3.24
C VAL A 99 -1.67 -1.29 -3.58
N PHE A 100 -1.58 -1.99 -4.70
CA PHE A 100 -2.59 -2.97 -5.14
C PHE A 100 -2.23 -4.38 -4.68
N ALA A 101 -3.18 -5.32 -4.75
CA ALA A 101 -2.89 -6.70 -4.39
C ALA A 101 -1.95 -7.39 -5.38
N THR A 102 -2.05 -7.01 -6.67
CA THR A 102 -1.18 -7.57 -7.71
C THR A 102 -0.58 -6.48 -8.61
N ARG A 103 0.54 -6.81 -9.24
CA ARG A 103 1.18 -6.01 -10.30
C ARG A 103 0.21 -5.67 -11.42
N LEU A 104 -0.57 -6.66 -11.87
CA LEU A 104 -1.55 -6.52 -12.94
C LEU A 104 -2.63 -5.51 -12.57
N GLU A 105 -3.13 -5.57 -11.34
CA GLU A 105 -4.08 -4.60 -10.80
C GLU A 105 -3.50 -3.17 -10.81
N ALA A 106 -2.26 -2.99 -10.36
CA ALA A 106 -1.56 -1.70 -10.42
C ALA A 106 -1.36 -1.19 -11.86
N GLN A 107 -1.04 -2.08 -12.80
CA GLN A 107 -0.86 -1.74 -14.22
C GLN A 107 -2.11 -1.11 -14.83
N ARG A 108 -3.31 -1.52 -14.39
CA ARG A 108 -4.57 -0.96 -14.91
C ARG A 108 -4.68 0.54 -14.61
N LEU A 109 -4.42 0.96 -13.37
CA LEU A 109 -4.43 2.39 -13.02
C LEU A 109 -3.32 3.17 -13.74
N LEU A 110 -2.12 2.58 -13.82
CA LEU A 110 -1.01 3.17 -14.58
C LEU A 110 -1.39 3.42 -16.05
N ALA A 111 -2.04 2.45 -16.70
CA ALA A 111 -2.50 2.58 -18.08
C ALA A 111 -3.56 3.69 -18.24
N VAL A 112 -4.49 3.83 -17.29
CA VAL A 112 -5.47 4.93 -17.30
C VAL A 112 -4.78 6.29 -17.25
N SER A 113 -3.80 6.46 -16.36
CA SER A 113 -3.03 7.71 -16.25
C SER A 113 -2.22 8.00 -17.51
N ARG A 114 -1.55 7.00 -18.09
CA ARG A 114 -0.80 7.13 -19.36
C ARG A 114 -1.66 7.54 -20.56
N CYS A 115 -2.96 7.21 -20.53
CA CYS A 115 -3.93 7.68 -21.52
C CYS A 115 -4.51 9.07 -21.18
N ASN A 116 -3.98 9.79 -20.20
CA ASN A 116 -4.50 11.07 -19.70
C ASN A 116 -5.96 11.01 -19.20
N ARG A 117 -6.41 9.83 -18.74
CA ARG A 117 -7.81 9.63 -18.29
C ARG A 117 -7.99 9.66 -16.78
N PHE A 118 -6.92 9.69 -16.01
CA PHE A 118 -7.01 9.81 -14.55
C PHE A 118 -6.99 11.28 -14.15
N ILE A 119 -8.18 11.84 -13.91
CA ILE A 119 -8.39 13.27 -13.66
C ILE A 119 -9.08 13.46 -12.31
N MET A 120 -8.56 14.37 -11.49
CA MET A 120 -9.16 14.78 -10.22
C MET A 120 -9.29 16.30 -10.19
N GLN A 121 -10.50 16.82 -9.97
CA GLN A 121 -10.77 18.28 -9.92
C GLN A 121 -10.14 19.05 -11.11
N TYR A 122 -10.32 18.52 -12.34
CA TYR A 122 -9.77 19.06 -13.58
C TYR A 122 -8.23 19.01 -13.70
N GLN A 123 -7.53 18.33 -12.79
CA GLN A 123 -6.08 18.11 -12.85
C GLN A 123 -5.75 16.67 -13.26
N HIS A 124 -4.79 16.50 -14.16
CA HIS A 124 -4.26 15.17 -14.50
C HIS A 124 -3.41 14.64 -13.35
N VAL A 125 -3.75 13.45 -12.88
CA VAL A 125 -2.95 12.72 -11.89
C VAL A 125 -1.97 11.82 -12.61
N TYR A 126 -0.69 12.07 -12.37
CA TYR A 126 0.39 11.27 -12.94
C TYR A 126 0.67 10.08 -12.04
N VAL A 127 0.85 8.92 -12.65
CA VAL A 127 1.08 7.65 -11.97
C VAL A 127 2.38 7.06 -12.48
N ASP A 128 3.26 6.67 -11.56
CA ASP A 128 4.48 5.94 -11.85
C ASP A 128 4.69 4.79 -10.85
N TRP A 129 5.62 3.88 -11.15
CA TRP A 129 6.02 2.86 -10.18
C TRP A 129 6.69 3.49 -8.96
N HIS A 130 6.28 3.05 -7.77
CA HIS A 130 6.90 3.52 -6.54
C HIS A 130 8.30 2.88 -6.38
N ARG A 131 9.30 3.69 -6.01
CA ARG A 131 10.70 3.23 -5.85
C ARG A 131 10.88 2.28 -4.66
N VAL A 132 10.14 2.50 -3.58
CA VAL A 132 10.06 1.53 -2.47
C VAL A 132 9.05 0.45 -2.84
N LEU A 133 9.58 -0.72 -3.17
CA LEU A 133 8.81 -1.83 -3.73
C LEU A 133 7.78 -2.36 -2.71
N SER A 134 6.67 -2.87 -3.22
CA SER A 134 5.74 -3.66 -2.42
C SER A 134 5.32 -4.85 -3.28
N THR A 135 5.85 -6.02 -2.94
CA THR A 135 5.71 -7.24 -3.73
C THR A 135 4.26 -7.65 -3.83
N SER A 136 3.83 -8.03 -5.03
CA SER A 136 2.54 -8.66 -5.28
C SER A 136 2.39 -9.92 -4.44
N PHE A 137 1.21 -10.17 -3.90
CA PHE A 137 0.92 -11.46 -3.29
C PHE A 137 -0.44 -11.96 -3.77
N TYR A 138 -0.45 -13.20 -4.27
CA TYR A 138 -1.69 -13.91 -4.50
C TYR A 138 -2.22 -14.37 -3.15
N ALA A 139 -3.09 -13.56 -2.56
CA ALA A 139 -3.81 -13.97 -1.38
C ALA A 139 -4.84 -15.05 -1.73
N ILE A 140 -4.83 -16.16 -1.00
CA ILE A 140 -5.83 -17.23 -1.11
C ILE A 140 -7.18 -16.75 -0.55
N GLU A 141 -7.15 -15.83 0.42
CA GLU A 141 -8.34 -15.26 1.08
C GLU A 141 -8.73 -13.89 0.52
N PRO A 142 -9.99 -13.45 0.69
CA PRO A 142 -10.42 -12.11 0.28
C PRO A 142 -9.76 -11.03 1.14
N ILE A 143 -8.59 -10.56 0.68
CA ILE A 143 -7.88 -9.42 1.25
C ILE A 143 -8.42 -8.13 0.63
N THR A 144 -9.11 -7.34 1.44
CA THR A 144 -9.88 -6.17 0.98
C THR A 144 -10.07 -5.17 2.11
N ARG A 145 -10.03 -3.89 1.77
CA ARG A 145 -10.30 -2.78 2.69
C ARG A 145 -11.77 -2.67 3.12
N VAL A 146 -12.64 -3.57 2.66
CA VAL A 146 -14.09 -3.51 2.88
C VAL A 146 -14.51 -4.58 3.89
N LEU A 147 -15.09 -4.15 5.00
CA LEU A 147 -15.72 -5.03 5.98
C LEU A 147 -17.24 -4.92 5.88
N ILE A 148 -17.90 -6.05 5.99
CA ILE A 148 -19.33 -6.17 6.22
C ILE A 148 -19.46 -6.63 7.66
N ILE A 149 -20.18 -5.86 8.47
CA ILE A 149 -20.26 -6.01 9.92
C ILE A 149 -21.73 -6.13 10.29
N GLU A 150 -22.13 -7.26 10.85
CA GLU A 150 -23.50 -7.52 11.28
C GLU A 150 -23.56 -7.84 12.77
N GLY A 151 -24.57 -7.31 13.47
CA GLY A 151 -24.77 -7.63 14.88
C GLY A 151 -25.86 -6.79 15.53
N PRO A 152 -25.96 -6.80 16.87
CA PRO A 152 -26.93 -6.01 17.60
C PRO A 152 -26.79 -4.52 17.32
N LEU A 153 -27.90 -3.81 17.10
CA LEU A 153 -27.93 -2.38 16.76
C LEU A 153 -27.20 -1.51 17.80
N ARG A 154 -27.24 -1.90 19.09
CA ARG A 154 -26.50 -1.22 20.17
C ARG A 154 -24.98 -1.26 20.00
N THR A 155 -24.46 -2.25 19.30
CA THR A 155 -23.03 -2.46 19.04
C THR A 155 -22.67 -2.05 17.61
N VAL A 156 -23.41 -2.56 16.63
CA VAL A 156 -23.22 -2.34 15.20
C VAL A 156 -24.07 -1.14 14.78
N ASN A 157 -23.52 0.05 14.98
CA ASN A 157 -24.02 1.30 14.45
C ASN A 157 -22.82 2.20 14.14
N ARG A 158 -22.99 3.21 13.27
CA ARG A 158 -21.89 4.07 12.84
C ARG A 158 -21.16 4.74 14.01
N PRO A 159 -21.84 5.42 14.97
CA PRO A 159 -21.15 6.03 16.11
C PRO A 159 -20.35 5.03 16.95
N GLY A 160 -20.95 3.87 17.26
CA GLY A 160 -20.33 2.81 18.06
C GLY A 160 -19.09 2.23 17.39
N LEU A 161 -19.20 1.86 16.12
CA LEU A 161 -18.08 1.34 15.34
C LEU A 161 -16.98 2.39 15.14
N GLN A 162 -17.34 3.66 14.88
CA GLN A 162 -16.36 4.75 14.77
C GLN A 162 -15.57 4.91 16.08
N ALA A 163 -16.25 4.91 17.23
CA ALA A 163 -15.62 5.03 18.54
C ALA A 163 -14.74 3.80 18.84
N PHE A 164 -15.23 2.60 18.51
CA PHE A 164 -14.47 1.37 18.63
C PHE A 164 -13.18 1.42 17.79
N PHE A 165 -13.27 1.75 16.50
CA PHE A 165 -12.10 1.82 15.63
C PHE A 165 -11.11 2.90 16.06
N LYS A 166 -11.57 4.07 16.52
CA LYS A 166 -10.67 5.09 17.11
C LYS A 166 -9.90 4.59 18.33
N LYS A 167 -10.47 3.68 19.10
CA LYS A 167 -9.82 3.06 20.27
C LYS A 167 -8.82 1.97 19.85
N LYS A 168 -9.07 1.25 18.76
CA LYS A 168 -8.33 0.04 18.38
C LYS A 168 -7.26 0.27 17.33
N LEU A 169 -7.47 1.22 16.44
CA LEU A 169 -6.54 1.52 15.35
C LEU A 169 -5.76 2.78 15.71
N ALA A 170 -4.44 2.77 15.50
CA ALA A 170 -3.59 3.94 15.74
C ALA A 170 -4.01 5.14 14.88
N TRP A 171 -4.41 4.87 13.64
CA TRP A 171 -5.01 5.81 12.71
C TRP A 171 -5.79 5.03 11.66
N PHE A 172 -6.82 5.64 11.06
CA PHE A 172 -7.51 5.05 9.92
C PHE A 172 -8.16 6.12 9.06
N ASP A 173 -8.27 5.81 7.78
CA ASP A 173 -9.05 6.59 6.83
C ASP A 173 -10.32 5.81 6.49
N THR A 174 -11.42 6.53 6.35
CA THR A 174 -12.68 5.95 5.91
C THR A 174 -12.96 6.45 4.50
N GLU A 175 -13.03 5.53 3.54
CA GLU A 175 -13.55 5.86 2.24
C GLU A 175 -15.05 6.07 2.36
N GLU A 176 -15.83 5.09 2.84
CA GLU A 176 -17.28 5.19 2.96
C GLU A 176 -17.84 4.24 4.03
N VAL A 177 -19.01 4.58 4.58
CA VAL A 177 -19.77 3.70 5.47
C VAL A 177 -21.20 3.66 4.97
N ILE A 178 -21.70 2.47 4.69
CA ILE A 178 -23.04 2.20 4.15
C ILE A 178 -23.83 1.43 5.20
N GLU A 179 -24.97 1.97 5.62
CA GLU A 179 -25.88 1.33 6.57
C GLU A 179 -26.97 0.62 5.78
N LEU A 180 -27.00 -0.72 5.84
CA LEU A 180 -27.94 -1.54 5.07
C LEU A 180 -29.26 -1.79 5.80
N GLY A 181 -29.38 -1.35 7.05
CA GLY A 181 -30.53 -1.61 7.92
C GLY A 181 -30.68 -3.08 8.32
N GLY A 182 -31.57 -3.36 9.27
CA GLY A 182 -31.98 -4.73 9.59
C GLY A 182 -33.01 -5.21 8.59
N ARG A 183 -32.67 -6.17 7.72
CA ARG A 183 -33.60 -6.67 6.68
C ARG A 183 -34.87 -7.32 7.28
N TYR A 184 -34.78 -7.84 8.51
CA TYR A 184 -35.86 -8.59 9.17
C TYR A 184 -35.94 -8.36 10.69
N ASP A 185 -34.81 -8.07 11.34
CA ASP A 185 -34.73 -7.83 12.78
C ASP A 185 -34.36 -6.36 13.06
N ARG A 186 -35.29 -5.61 13.67
CA ARG A 186 -35.07 -4.20 14.05
C ARG A 186 -34.03 -4.03 15.16
N GLN A 187 -33.63 -5.12 15.82
CA GLN A 187 -32.59 -5.12 16.85
C GLN A 187 -31.20 -5.45 16.29
N ARG A 188 -31.09 -5.78 14.99
CA ARG A 188 -29.83 -6.03 14.31
C ARG A 188 -29.60 -5.01 13.20
N ALA A 189 -28.33 -4.77 12.92
CA ALA A 189 -27.90 -3.90 11.84
C ALA A 189 -26.77 -4.55 11.07
N CYS A 190 -26.72 -4.21 9.78
CA CYS A 190 -25.60 -4.53 8.91
C CYS A 190 -24.99 -3.22 8.38
N ILE A 191 -23.68 -3.08 8.56
CA ILE A 191 -22.91 -1.93 8.07
C ILE A 191 -21.78 -2.43 7.18
N VAL A 192 -21.64 -1.83 6.00
CA VAL A 192 -20.46 -1.96 5.17
C VAL A 192 -19.52 -0.81 5.48
N TRP A 193 -18.34 -1.12 6.02
CA TRP A 193 -17.28 -0.15 6.27
C TRP A 193 -16.16 -0.29 5.24
N ARG A 194 -15.97 0.73 4.42
CA ARG A 194 -14.90 0.79 3.42
C ARG A 194 -13.76 1.64 3.96
N PHE A 195 -12.71 1.00 4.43
CA PHE A 195 -11.49 1.65 4.88
C PHE A 195 -10.69 2.21 3.70
N GLY A 196 -9.73 3.09 4.00
CA GLY A 196 -8.77 3.58 3.03
C GLY A 196 -7.69 2.56 2.66
N SER A 197 -7.40 1.63 3.58
CA SER A 197 -6.41 0.57 3.41
C SER A 197 -6.91 -0.75 4.00
N TRP A 198 -6.35 -1.87 3.55
CA TRP A 198 -6.48 -3.14 4.25
C TRP A 198 -5.45 -3.23 5.39
N PHE A 199 -4.17 -3.04 5.05
CA PHE A 199 -3.06 -3.12 5.99
C PHE A 199 -3.21 -2.12 7.13
N GLY A 200 -3.18 -2.63 8.37
CA GLY A 200 -3.25 -1.81 9.59
C GLY A 200 -4.60 -1.11 9.81
N GLN A 201 -5.59 -1.32 8.94
CA GLN A 201 -6.92 -0.72 9.04
C GLN A 201 -7.99 -1.81 9.03
N ALA A 202 -8.46 -2.26 7.86
CA ALA A 202 -9.52 -3.27 7.79
C ALA A 202 -9.12 -4.59 8.46
N GLU A 203 -7.87 -5.05 8.28
CA GLU A 203 -7.36 -6.26 8.93
C GLU A 203 -7.40 -6.16 10.46
N THR A 204 -6.86 -5.06 10.99
CA THR A 204 -6.82 -4.81 12.44
C THR A 204 -8.21 -4.61 13.02
N ALA A 205 -9.10 -3.92 12.29
CA ALA A 205 -10.49 -3.74 12.68
C ALA A 205 -11.24 -5.07 12.74
N ALA A 206 -11.08 -5.93 11.72
CA ALA A 206 -11.69 -7.26 11.69
C ALA A 206 -11.20 -8.13 12.85
N ALA A 207 -9.87 -8.19 13.06
CA ALA A 207 -9.29 -8.94 14.16
C ALA A 207 -9.75 -8.43 15.54
N ALA A 208 -9.87 -7.12 15.73
CA ALA A 208 -10.35 -6.53 16.97
C ALA A 208 -11.84 -6.82 17.23
N LEU A 209 -12.68 -6.73 16.20
CA LEU A 209 -14.10 -7.09 16.29
C LEU A 209 -14.28 -8.57 16.65
N ALA A 210 -13.59 -9.46 15.93
CA ALA A 210 -13.65 -10.90 16.19
C ALA A 210 -13.18 -11.26 17.60
N LYS A 211 -12.21 -10.53 18.14
CA LYS A 211 -11.70 -10.75 19.51
C LYS A 211 -12.64 -10.24 20.60
N GLU A 212 -13.21 -9.05 20.46
CA GLU A 212 -13.96 -8.39 21.56
C GLU A 212 -15.48 -8.61 21.51
N TYR A 213 -16.00 -8.91 20.33
CA TYR A 213 -17.42 -9.17 20.12
C TYR A 213 -17.65 -10.54 19.51
N ALA A 214 -16.78 -11.50 19.85
CA ALA A 214 -16.98 -12.91 19.54
C ALA A 214 -18.43 -13.32 19.86
N ASP A 215 -19.03 -14.11 18.97
CA ASP A 215 -20.41 -14.61 19.05
C ASP A 215 -21.53 -13.54 19.01
N MET A 216 -21.19 -12.24 19.08
CA MET A 216 -22.14 -11.13 19.00
C MET A 216 -22.16 -10.43 17.65
N VAL A 217 -20.97 -10.25 17.05
CA VAL A 217 -20.79 -9.52 15.80
C VAL A 217 -20.17 -10.46 14.78
N ASP A 218 -20.86 -10.63 13.66
CA ASP A 218 -20.30 -11.26 12.48
C ASP A 218 -19.52 -10.21 11.67
N VAL A 219 -18.31 -10.56 11.27
CA VAL A 219 -17.45 -9.70 10.46
C VAL A 219 -16.87 -10.50 9.31
N ARG A 220 -17.12 -10.02 8.10
CA ARG A 220 -16.67 -10.66 6.87
C ARG A 220 -16.13 -9.64 5.88
N TYR A 221 -15.21 -10.10 5.06
CA TYR A 221 -14.63 -9.28 4.00
C TYR A 221 -15.59 -9.13 2.83
N GLY A 222 -15.79 -7.89 2.36
CA GLY A 222 -16.60 -7.56 1.20
C GLY A 222 -15.75 -7.19 -0.02
N LEU A 223 -16.38 -7.04 -1.17
CA LEU A 223 -15.65 -6.67 -2.39
C LEU A 223 -15.16 -5.22 -2.34
N ASP A 224 -13.91 -5.01 -2.74
CA ASP A 224 -13.39 -3.66 -3.02
C ASP A 224 -14.00 -3.15 -4.34
N PRO A 225 -14.71 -2.01 -4.34
CA PRO A 225 -15.25 -1.40 -5.57
C PRO A 225 -14.21 -1.17 -6.67
N CYS A 226 -12.92 -1.14 -6.33
CA CYS A 226 -11.85 -1.00 -7.31
C CYS A 226 -11.50 -2.31 -8.04
N ALA A 227 -11.85 -3.49 -7.53
CA ALA A 227 -11.30 -4.78 -7.97
C ALA A 227 -11.91 -5.36 -9.26
N ALA A 228 -13.23 -5.36 -9.36
CA ALA A 228 -14.06 -5.85 -10.47
C ALA A 228 -15.53 -5.57 -10.11
N PRO A 229 -16.47 -5.60 -11.08
CA PRO A 229 -17.88 -5.80 -10.72
C PRO A 229 -18.01 -7.06 -9.85
N PRO A 230 -18.94 -7.07 -8.88
CA PRO A 230 -19.20 -8.26 -8.09
C PRO A 230 -19.46 -9.48 -8.98
N PRO A 231 -18.97 -10.68 -8.60
CA PRO A 231 -19.47 -11.92 -9.19
C PRO A 231 -21.01 -11.92 -9.18
N GLU A 232 -21.64 -12.52 -10.19
CA GLU A 232 -23.11 -12.50 -10.38
C GLU A 232 -23.91 -12.95 -9.13
N ASN A 233 -23.28 -13.69 -8.21
CA ASN A 233 -23.89 -14.20 -6.97
C ASN A 233 -23.27 -13.63 -5.68
N PHE A 234 -22.57 -12.49 -5.74
CA PHE A 234 -22.01 -11.89 -4.53
C PHE A 234 -23.13 -11.31 -3.66
N VAL A 235 -23.38 -11.99 -2.54
CA VAL A 235 -24.27 -11.49 -1.49
C VAL A 235 -23.42 -10.76 -0.45
N PRO A 236 -23.49 -9.41 -0.37
CA PRO A 236 -22.82 -8.62 0.65
C PRO A 236 -23.44 -8.83 2.01
#